data_AF-A0A9P6F8M0-F1
#
_entry.id   AF-A0A9P6F8M0-F1
#
_cell.length_a   1.000
_cell.length_b   1.000
_cell.length_c   1.000
_cell.angle_alpha   90.00
_cell.angle_beta   90.00
_cell.angle_gamma   90.00
#
_symmetry.space_group_name_H-M   'P 1'
#
loop_
_entity.id
_entity.type
_entity.pdbx_description
1 polymer ?
#
loop_
_entity_poly.entity_id
_entity_poly.type
_entity_poly.pdbx_seq_one_letter_code
_entity_poly.pdbx_strand_id
1 'polypeptide(L)'
;MATYFKTTARNYTDVTVTDEGINTDEFLQATEGLVKIFDLFGTVFSVVQNDMNGNIKKIRERFLQNPAANSTLQKLVDGEKKEKKKTATEGLLWLTRGLDFTLQSLERSEANPTEELSVSFTKGYEDTLRMHHGMLVRPVFALAMKACPYRADFYAKLGSDQGLVKQDLTAYLAGLRKIVVEIQQYYTANKL
;
A
#
# COMPACT_ATOMS: atom_id res chain seq x y z
N MET A 1 18.18 -17.96 -5.06
CA MET A 1 18.02 -17.11 -3.85
C MET A 1 16.62 -16.52 -3.88
N ALA A 2 15.92 -16.48 -2.73
CA ALA A 2 14.58 -15.89 -2.64
C ALA A 2 14.69 -14.40 -2.27
N THR A 3 13.86 -13.57 -2.90
CA THR A 3 13.66 -12.17 -2.51
C THR A 3 12.49 -12.06 -1.55
N TYR A 4 12.39 -10.93 -0.84
CA TYR A 4 11.26 -10.62 0.04
C TYR A 4 9.91 -10.84 -0.66
N PHE A 5 9.77 -10.41 -1.91
CA PHE A 5 8.53 -10.48 -2.70
C PHE A 5 8.05 -11.91 -3.01
N LYS A 6 8.91 -12.91 -2.79
CA LYS A 6 8.56 -14.34 -2.90
C LYS A 6 8.17 -14.98 -1.56
N THR A 7 8.30 -14.24 -0.47
CA THR A 7 7.94 -14.70 0.89
C THR A 7 6.55 -14.23 1.33
N THR A 8 5.98 -13.24 0.64
CA THR A 8 4.64 -12.73 0.90
C THR A 8 3.59 -13.77 0.50
N ALA A 9 2.48 -13.83 1.24
CA ALA A 9 1.39 -14.78 0.96
C ALA A 9 0.82 -14.62 -0.47
N ARG A 10 0.82 -13.39 -1.00
CA ARG A 10 0.43 -13.07 -2.36
C ARG A 10 1.22 -11.87 -2.88
N ASN A 11 1.57 -11.90 -4.17
CA ASN A 11 2.16 -10.77 -4.87
C ASN A 11 1.06 -9.93 -5.54
N TYR A 12 1.25 -8.61 -5.67
CA TYR A 12 0.32 -7.76 -6.40
C TYR A 12 0.18 -8.14 -7.88
N THR A 13 1.17 -8.79 -8.49
CA THR A 13 1.08 -9.35 -9.84
C THR A 13 0.02 -10.44 -9.96
N ASP A 14 -0.32 -11.08 -8.84
CA ASP A 14 -1.20 -12.24 -8.77
C ASP A 14 -2.59 -11.87 -8.21
N VAL A 15 -2.89 -10.58 -8.08
CA VAL A 15 -4.21 -10.10 -7.70
C VAL A 15 -5.10 -10.05 -8.94
N THR A 16 -6.22 -10.76 -8.88
CA THR A 16 -7.19 -10.82 -9.96
C THR A 16 -7.93 -9.49 -10.09
N VAL A 17 -7.88 -8.92 -11.30
CA VAL A 17 -8.63 -7.73 -11.69
C VAL A 17 -9.45 -8.08 -12.92
N THR A 18 -10.77 -7.97 -12.81
CA THR A 18 -11.73 -8.20 -13.90
C THR A 18 -12.56 -6.94 -14.14
N ASP A 19 -13.44 -6.96 -15.12
CA ASP A 19 -14.42 -5.89 -15.37
C ASP A 19 -15.37 -5.68 -14.17
N GLU A 20 -15.52 -6.68 -13.30
CA GLU A 20 -16.32 -6.56 -12.06
C GLU A 20 -15.54 -5.92 -10.90
N GLY A 21 -14.23 -5.73 -11.06
CA GLY A 21 -13.36 -5.08 -10.10
C GLY A 21 -12.18 -5.93 -9.60
N ILE A 22 -11.57 -5.45 -8.52
CA ILE A 22 -10.39 -6.05 -7.89
C ILE A 22 -10.85 -7.07 -6.85
N ASN A 23 -10.36 -8.30 -6.90
CA ASN A 23 -10.68 -9.33 -5.90
C ASN A 23 -10.28 -8.87 -4.49
N THR A 24 -11.26 -8.80 -3.58
CA THR A 24 -11.08 -8.24 -2.23
C THR A 24 -10.10 -9.03 -1.39
N ASP A 25 -10.23 -10.36 -1.36
CA ASP A 25 -9.39 -11.20 -0.49
C ASP A 25 -7.94 -11.21 -0.97
N GLU A 26 -7.74 -11.34 -2.28
CA GLU A 26 -6.41 -11.33 -2.89
C GLU A 26 -5.70 -9.98 -2.69
N PHE A 27 -6.44 -8.87 -2.86
CA PHE A 27 -5.92 -7.53 -2.57
C PHE A 27 -5.46 -7.40 -1.11
N LEU A 28 -6.27 -7.85 -0.14
CA LEU A 28 -5.92 -7.73 1.26
C LEU A 28 -4.71 -8.61 1.61
N GLN A 29 -4.61 -9.83 1.06
CA GLN A 29 -3.42 -10.68 1.24
C GLN A 29 -2.14 -10.04 0.70
N ALA A 30 -2.20 -9.45 -0.50
CA ALA A 30 -1.06 -8.75 -1.09
C ALA A 30 -0.68 -7.50 -0.27
N THR A 31 -1.68 -6.78 0.23
CA THR A 31 -1.50 -5.56 1.04
C THR A 31 -0.90 -5.86 2.41
N GLU A 32 -1.29 -6.94 3.06
CA GLU A 32 -0.64 -7.42 4.30
C GLU A 32 0.84 -7.76 4.07
N GLY A 33 1.19 -8.26 2.87
CA GLY A 33 2.57 -8.42 2.44
C GLY A 33 3.32 -7.09 2.34
N LEU A 34 2.71 -6.05 1.75
CA LEU A 34 3.31 -4.71 1.69
C LEU A 34 3.53 -4.13 3.10
N VAL A 35 2.55 -4.25 4.00
CA VAL A 35 2.66 -3.69 5.36
C VAL A 35 3.83 -4.31 6.13
N LYS A 36 4.13 -5.59 5.89
CA LYS A 36 5.29 -6.27 6.48
C LYS A 36 6.63 -5.76 5.95
N ILE A 37 6.70 -5.04 4.82
CA ILE A 37 7.94 -4.41 4.36
C ILE A 37 8.43 -3.38 5.40
N PHE A 38 7.51 -2.72 6.10
CA PHE A 38 7.86 -1.74 7.13
C PHE A 38 8.56 -2.34 8.37
N ASP A 39 8.51 -3.66 8.57
CA ASP A 39 9.33 -4.33 9.60
C ASP A 39 10.83 -4.12 9.30
N LEU A 40 11.20 -3.93 8.03
CA LEU A 40 12.57 -3.66 7.61
C LEU A 40 13.03 -2.23 7.94
N PHE A 41 12.07 -1.31 8.18
CA PHE A 41 12.31 0.10 8.51
C PHE A 41 12.49 0.33 10.02
N GLY A 42 12.07 -0.62 10.85
CA GLY A 42 12.17 -0.54 12.31
C GLY A 42 10.94 0.06 13.00
N THR A 43 10.99 0.12 14.33
CA THR A 43 9.82 0.35 15.20
C THR A 43 9.15 1.72 15.03
N VAL A 44 9.88 2.72 14.53
CA VAL A 44 9.35 4.07 14.24
C VAL A 44 8.27 4.07 13.15
N PHE A 45 8.29 3.08 12.25
CA PHE A 45 7.27 2.91 11.20
C PHE A 45 6.01 2.19 11.70
N SER A 46 5.94 1.80 12.97
CA SER A 46 4.73 1.21 13.56
C SER A 46 3.50 2.11 13.42
N VAL A 47 3.67 3.44 13.37
CA VAL A 47 2.56 4.37 13.09
C VAL A 47 1.95 4.14 11.70
N VAL A 48 2.79 3.94 10.69
CA VAL A 48 2.36 3.65 9.31
C VAL A 48 1.71 2.28 9.25
N GLN A 49 2.33 1.27 9.87
CA GLN A 49 1.77 -0.08 9.93
C GLN A 49 0.42 -0.13 10.64
N ASN A 50 0.26 0.58 11.76
CA ASN A 50 -0.98 0.63 12.52
C ASN A 50 -2.12 1.28 11.73
N ASP A 51 -1.84 2.37 11.01
CA ASP A 51 -2.83 3.01 10.14
C ASP A 51 -3.29 2.05 9.03
N MET A 52 -2.34 1.44 8.31
CA MET A 52 -2.65 0.51 7.22
C MET A 52 -3.39 -0.74 7.72
N ASN A 53 -2.93 -1.36 8.81
CA ASN A 53 -3.59 -2.52 9.40
C ASN A 53 -5.00 -2.20 9.91
N GLY A 54 -5.20 -1.01 10.48
CA GLY A 54 -6.52 -0.53 10.88
C GLY A 54 -7.49 -0.43 9.70
N ASN A 55 -7.00 0.05 8.55
CA ASN A 55 -7.80 0.14 7.34
C ASN A 55 -8.04 -1.22 6.66
N ILE A 56 -7.03 -2.11 6.62
CA ILE A 56 -7.18 -3.52 6.20
C ILE A 56 -8.28 -4.19 7.02
N LYS A 57 -8.26 -4.02 8.35
CA LYS A 57 -9.26 -4.60 9.25
C LYS A 57 -10.68 -4.17 8.90
N LYS A 58 -10.92 -2.88 8.64
CA LYS A 58 -12.26 -2.37 8.24
C LYS A 58 -12.77 -3.04 6.97
N ILE A 59 -11.90 -3.19 5.96
CA ILE A 59 -12.25 -3.82 4.68
C ILE A 59 -12.49 -5.32 4.88
N ARG A 60 -11.63 -5.99 5.66
CA ARG A 60 -11.73 -7.41 5.99
C ARG A 60 -13.02 -7.73 6.74
N GLU A 61 -13.38 -6.93 7.75
CA GLU A 61 -14.62 -7.09 8.50
C GLU A 61 -15.85 -6.96 7.59
N ARG A 62 -15.84 -5.99 6.66
CA ARG A 62 -16.92 -5.86 5.68
C ARG A 62 -16.97 -7.05 4.73
N PHE A 63 -15.84 -7.49 4.21
CA PHE A 63 -15.75 -8.66 3.33
C PHE A 63 -16.36 -9.90 3.99
N LEU A 64 -15.98 -10.19 5.24
CA LEU A 64 -16.43 -11.36 5.98
C LEU A 64 -17.93 -11.37 6.32
N GLN A 65 -18.61 -10.21 6.33
CA GLN A 65 -20.07 -10.17 6.51
C GLN A 65 -20.81 -10.88 5.38
N ASN A 66 -20.31 -10.81 4.14
CA ASN A 66 -20.85 -11.52 2.99
C ASN A 66 -19.80 -11.60 1.87
N PRO A 67 -18.94 -12.63 1.85
CA PRO A 67 -17.85 -12.73 0.89
C PRO A 67 -18.29 -12.71 -0.58
N ALA A 68 -19.46 -13.28 -0.89
CA ALA A 68 -20.00 -13.30 -2.25
C ALA A 68 -20.40 -11.88 -2.71
N ALA A 69 -21.12 -11.14 -1.85
CA ALA A 69 -21.55 -9.78 -2.15
C ALA A 69 -20.41 -8.76 -2.13
N ASN A 70 -19.33 -9.02 -1.38
CA ASN A 70 -18.15 -8.17 -1.26
C ASN A 70 -16.93 -8.75 -1.99
N SER A 71 -17.16 -9.58 -3.01
CA SER A 71 -16.12 -10.33 -3.73
C SER A 71 -15.10 -9.44 -4.45
N THR A 72 -15.50 -8.22 -4.83
CA THR A 72 -14.59 -7.18 -5.33
C THR A 72 -14.65 -5.93 -4.47
N LEU A 73 -13.57 -5.14 -4.47
CA LEU A 73 -13.50 -3.87 -3.73
C LEU A 73 -14.62 -2.91 -4.16
N GLN A 74 -14.94 -2.89 -5.46
CA GLN A 74 -16.01 -2.10 -6.06
C GLN A 74 -17.39 -2.53 -5.51
N LYS A 75 -17.70 -3.84 -5.56
CA LYS A 75 -18.95 -4.37 -4.99
C LYS A 75 -19.06 -4.09 -3.48
N LEU A 76 -17.94 -4.17 -2.78
CA LEU A 76 -17.85 -3.87 -1.35
C LEU A 76 -18.24 -2.41 -1.06
N VAL A 77 -17.67 -1.46 -1.80
CA VAL A 77 -17.98 -0.03 -1.69
C VAL A 77 -19.43 0.27 -2.09
N ASP A 78 -19.89 -0.27 -3.22
CA ASP A 78 -21.27 -0.09 -3.69
C ASP A 78 -22.31 -0.66 -2.70
N GLY A 79 -22.02 -1.82 -2.12
CA GLY A 79 -22.85 -2.43 -1.10
C GLY A 79 -22.95 -1.56 0.15
N GLU A 80 -21.82 -1.02 0.61
CA GLU A 80 -21.80 -0.15 1.79
C GLU A 80 -22.55 1.16 1.56
N LYS A 81 -22.41 1.76 0.37
CA LYS A 81 -23.14 2.95 -0.05
C LYS A 81 -24.66 2.74 -0.04
N LYS A 82 -25.15 1.59 -0.55
CA LYS A 82 -26.58 1.23 -0.51
C LYS A 82 -27.12 1.11 0.92
N GLU A 83 -26.28 0.67 1.85
CA GLU A 83 -26.59 0.58 3.28
C GLU A 83 -26.44 1.91 4.03
N LYS A 84 -26.06 3.01 3.35
CA LYS A 84 -25.74 4.31 3.97
C LYS A 84 -24.64 4.22 5.04
N LYS A 85 -23.72 3.27 4.87
CA LYS A 85 -22.51 3.12 5.69
C LYS A 85 -21.30 3.59 4.87
N LYS A 86 -20.14 3.76 5.53
CA LYS A 86 -18.90 4.22 4.88
C LYS A 86 -17.61 3.76 5.57
N THR A 87 -17.68 2.88 6.56
CA THR A 87 -16.53 2.45 7.34
C THR A 87 -15.46 1.77 6.47
N ALA A 88 -15.86 0.84 5.61
CA ALA A 88 -14.93 0.14 4.72
C ALA A 88 -14.55 0.99 3.50
N THR A 89 -15.46 1.83 3.02
CA THR A 89 -15.23 2.82 1.96
C THR A 89 -14.19 3.87 2.39
N GLU A 90 -14.29 4.41 3.60
CA GLU A 90 -13.28 5.31 4.15
C GLU A 90 -11.99 4.55 4.46
N GLY A 91 -12.08 3.30 4.95
CA GLY A 91 -10.93 2.43 5.15
C GLY A 91 -10.12 2.22 3.86
N LEU A 92 -10.79 1.86 2.77
CA LEU A 92 -10.16 1.68 1.47
C LEU A 92 -9.58 2.99 0.91
N LEU A 93 -10.24 4.13 1.10
CA LEU A 93 -9.70 5.43 0.70
C LEU A 93 -8.36 5.73 1.38
N TRP A 94 -8.31 5.60 2.71
CA TRP A 94 -7.09 5.87 3.48
C TRP A 94 -6.00 4.84 3.19
N LEU A 95 -6.36 3.56 3.05
CA LEU A 95 -5.44 2.52 2.64
C LEU A 95 -4.82 2.83 1.27
N THR A 96 -5.64 3.17 0.26
CA THR A 96 -5.14 3.52 -1.08
C THR A 96 -4.19 4.71 -1.06
N ARG A 97 -4.43 5.73 -0.22
CA ARG A 97 -3.48 6.83 -0.05
C ARG A 97 -2.15 6.39 0.56
N GLY A 98 -2.18 5.48 1.53
CA GLY A 98 -0.97 4.87 2.10
C GLY A 98 -0.21 3.98 1.10
N LEU A 99 -0.95 3.25 0.27
CA LEU A 99 -0.41 2.45 -0.83
C LEU A 99 0.27 3.32 -1.88
N ASP A 100 -0.37 4.40 -2.30
CA ASP A 100 0.16 5.35 -3.29
C ASP A 100 1.43 6.05 -2.78
N PHE A 101 1.43 6.48 -1.51
CA PHE A 101 2.62 6.95 -0.83
C PHE A 101 3.78 5.95 -0.90
N THR A 102 3.52 4.69 -0.57
CA THR A 102 4.56 3.64 -0.53
C THR A 102 5.08 3.33 -1.94
N LEU A 103 4.15 3.24 -2.91
CA LEU A 103 4.44 3.05 -4.32
C LEU A 103 5.39 4.12 -4.85
N GLN A 104 4.99 5.40 -4.75
CA GLN A 104 5.79 6.50 -5.29
C GLN A 104 7.15 6.64 -4.58
N SER A 105 7.20 6.38 -3.27
CA SER A 105 8.45 6.40 -2.51
C SER A 105 9.45 5.32 -2.97
N LEU A 106 8.98 4.09 -3.19
CA LEU A 106 9.82 2.98 -3.63
C LEU A 106 10.22 3.12 -5.10
N GLU A 107 9.31 3.57 -5.97
CA GLU A 107 9.62 3.85 -7.38
C GLU A 107 10.69 4.94 -7.52
N ARG A 108 10.60 5.98 -6.68
CA ARG A 108 11.63 7.02 -6.63
C ARG A 108 12.99 6.47 -6.17
N SER A 109 13.01 5.62 -5.15
CA SER A 109 14.23 4.98 -4.65
C SER A 109 14.86 4.01 -5.68
N GLU A 110 14.05 3.36 -6.52
CA GLU A 110 14.54 2.56 -7.66
C GLU A 110 15.11 3.43 -8.78
N ALA A 111 14.41 4.52 -9.13
CA ALA A 111 14.83 5.43 -10.20
C ALA A 111 16.09 6.25 -9.84
N ASN A 112 16.35 6.47 -8.56
CA ASN A 112 17.46 7.28 -8.05
C ASN A 112 18.37 6.45 -7.13
N PRO A 113 19.26 5.59 -7.67
CA PRO A 113 20.02 4.63 -6.87
C PRO A 113 21.03 5.26 -5.88
N THR A 114 21.34 6.54 -6.05
CA THR A 114 22.21 7.32 -5.14
C THR A 114 21.44 8.15 -4.11
N GLU A 115 20.10 8.16 -4.17
CA GLU A 115 19.27 8.91 -3.23
C GLU A 115 18.96 8.07 -1.99
N GLU A 116 19.18 8.62 -0.80
CA GLU A 116 18.85 7.92 0.44
C GLU A 116 17.34 7.70 0.59
N LEU A 117 16.98 6.57 1.23
CA LEU A 117 15.59 6.15 1.37
C LEU A 117 14.73 7.19 2.09
N SER A 118 15.31 7.90 3.07
CA SER A 118 14.64 9.00 3.78
C SER A 118 14.24 10.15 2.84
N VAL A 119 15.04 10.45 1.82
CA VAL A 119 14.75 11.49 0.83
C VAL A 119 13.63 11.01 -0.09
N SER A 120 13.72 9.77 -0.61
CA SER A 120 12.68 9.22 -1.50
C SER A 120 11.33 9.15 -0.81
N PHE A 121 11.29 8.70 0.44
CA PHE A 121 10.08 8.63 1.26
C PHE A 121 9.54 10.01 1.67
N THR A 122 10.43 10.98 1.95
CA THR A 122 9.98 12.37 2.19
C THR A 122 9.27 12.94 0.95
N LYS A 123 9.84 12.72 -0.25
CA LYS A 123 9.24 13.19 -1.50
C LYS A 123 7.92 12.50 -1.81
N GLY A 124 7.88 11.17 -1.70
CA GLY A 124 6.62 10.42 -1.84
C GLY A 124 5.55 10.91 -0.85
N TYR A 125 5.91 11.23 0.39
CA TYR A 125 4.97 11.80 1.37
C TYR A 125 4.44 13.18 0.95
N GLU A 126 5.32 14.06 0.47
CA GLU A 126 4.98 15.41 -0.02
C GLU A 126 3.98 15.34 -1.18
N ASP A 127 4.19 14.41 -2.11
CA ASP A 127 3.40 14.27 -3.34
C ASP A 127 2.04 13.56 -3.11
N THR A 128 1.84 12.91 -1.96
CA THR A 128 0.66 12.07 -1.69
C THR A 128 -0.06 12.44 -0.37
N LEU A 129 0.33 11.83 0.75
CA LEU A 129 -0.40 11.90 2.03
C LEU A 129 -0.37 13.27 2.69
N ARG A 130 0.64 14.11 2.37
CA ARG A 130 0.81 15.42 3.03
C ARG A 130 -0.42 16.32 2.92
N MET A 131 -1.10 16.30 1.78
CA MET A 131 -2.30 17.11 1.56
C MET A 131 -3.51 16.66 2.40
N HIS A 132 -3.48 15.42 2.89
CA HIS A 132 -4.53 14.82 3.71
C HIS A 132 -4.24 14.87 5.21
N HIS A 133 -2.98 15.01 5.61
CA HIS A 133 -2.58 15.09 7.02
C HIS A 133 -2.66 16.52 7.57
N GLY A 134 -3.31 16.69 8.72
CA GLY A 134 -3.38 17.96 9.45
C GLY A 134 -2.09 18.30 10.21
N MET A 135 -2.09 19.46 10.88
CA MET A 135 -0.92 20.00 11.59
C MET A 135 -0.36 19.08 12.69
N LEU A 136 -1.19 18.20 13.26
CA LEU A 136 -0.77 17.25 14.30
C LEU A 136 -0.13 15.97 13.72
N VAL A 137 -0.56 15.52 12.53
CA VAL A 137 -0.10 14.26 11.93
C VAL A 137 1.16 14.46 11.08
N ARG A 138 1.29 15.63 10.44
CA ARG A 138 2.46 15.97 9.59
C ARG A 138 3.81 15.81 10.31
N PRO A 139 4.01 16.28 11.56
CA PRO A 139 5.28 16.11 12.28
C PRO A 139 5.62 14.65 12.57
N VAL A 140 4.62 13.82 12.85
CA VAL A 140 4.81 12.38 13.12
C VAL A 140 5.38 11.68 11.89
N PHE A 141 4.80 11.93 10.71
CA PHE A 141 5.30 11.38 9.46
C PHE A 141 6.68 11.93 9.10
N ALA A 142 6.94 13.23 9.33
CA ALA A 142 8.27 13.80 9.11
C ALA A 142 9.35 13.12 9.97
N LEU A 143 9.03 12.75 11.21
CA LEU A 143 9.94 11.96 12.05
C LEU A 143 10.13 10.55 11.50
N ALA A 144 9.05 9.88 11.07
CA ALA A 144 9.13 8.56 10.47
C ALA A 144 10.05 8.56 9.23
N MET A 145 9.93 9.53 8.33
CA MET A 145 10.78 9.58 7.11
C MET A 145 12.25 9.80 7.45
N LYS A 146 12.56 10.61 8.46
CA LYS A 146 13.94 10.81 8.96
C LYS A 146 14.53 9.54 9.56
N ALA A 147 13.67 8.63 10.01
CA ALA A 147 14.06 7.38 10.62
C ALA A 147 13.99 6.20 9.64
N CYS A 148 13.84 6.45 8.33
CA CYS A 148 14.09 5.44 7.31
C CYS A 148 15.51 4.85 7.50
N PRO A 149 15.69 3.53 7.29
CA PRO A 149 17.01 2.92 7.29
C PRO A 149 17.85 3.46 6.12
N TYR A 150 19.17 3.25 6.20
CA TYR A 150 20.03 3.48 5.05
C TYR A 150 19.54 2.66 3.86
N ARG A 151 19.60 3.27 2.67
CA ARG A 151 19.16 2.61 1.44
C ARG A 151 19.83 1.26 1.26
N ALA A 152 21.15 1.19 1.45
CA ALA A 152 21.92 -0.04 1.28
C ALA A 152 21.41 -1.18 2.18
N ASP A 153 21.14 -0.89 3.46
CA ASP A 153 20.64 -1.88 4.42
C ASP A 153 19.23 -2.36 4.07
N PHE A 154 18.38 -1.46 3.60
CA PHE A 154 17.02 -1.81 3.16
C PHE A 154 17.05 -2.79 1.98
N TYR A 155 17.79 -2.47 0.91
CA TYR A 155 17.86 -3.35 -0.27
C TYR A 155 18.60 -4.66 0.00
N ALA A 156 19.58 -4.68 0.91
CA ALA A 156 20.23 -5.92 1.36
C ALA A 156 19.25 -6.86 2.06
N LYS A 157 18.31 -6.32 2.85
CA LYS A 157 17.25 -7.11 3.50
C LYS A 157 16.18 -7.63 2.54
N LEU A 158 16.01 -7.01 1.37
CA LEU A 158 15.08 -7.51 0.35
C LEU A 158 15.59 -8.77 -0.36
N GLY A 159 16.90 -9.03 -0.31
CA GLY A 159 17.52 -10.22 -0.88
C GLY A 159 19.00 -10.00 -1.20
N SER A 160 19.77 -11.08 -1.20
CA SER A 160 21.22 -11.03 -1.46
C SER A 160 21.57 -10.80 -2.94
N ASP A 161 20.70 -11.22 -3.86
CA ASP A 161 20.87 -10.99 -5.30
C ASP A 161 20.18 -9.68 -5.68
N GLN A 162 20.96 -8.62 -5.82
CA GLN A 162 20.45 -7.27 -6.08
C GLN A 162 19.85 -7.12 -7.50
N GLY A 163 20.27 -7.94 -8.46
CA GLY A 163 19.66 -7.99 -9.78
C GLY A 163 18.24 -8.55 -9.71
N LEU A 164 18.08 -9.65 -8.98
CA LEU A 164 16.78 -10.27 -8.75
C LEU A 164 15.86 -9.41 -7.87
N VAL A 165 16.40 -8.74 -6.84
CA VAL A 165 15.64 -7.79 -6.01
C VAL A 165 15.06 -6.67 -6.86
N LYS A 166 15.86 -6.07 -7.75
CA LYS A 166 15.39 -5.02 -8.66
C LYS A 166 14.29 -5.54 -9.59
N GLN A 167 14.50 -6.70 -10.22
CA GLN A 167 13.50 -7.31 -11.10
C GLN A 167 12.17 -7.56 -10.37
N ASP A 168 12.22 -8.20 -9.21
CA ASP A 168 11.03 -8.56 -8.44
C ASP A 168 10.32 -7.32 -7.87
N LEU A 169 11.07 -6.31 -7.38
CA LEU A 169 10.52 -5.04 -6.90
C LEU A 169 9.83 -4.26 -8.03
N THR A 170 10.48 -4.10 -9.18
CA THR A 170 9.89 -3.40 -10.33
C THR A 170 8.56 -4.07 -10.75
N ALA A 171 8.51 -5.40 -10.80
CA ALA A 171 7.28 -6.13 -11.13
C ALA A 171 6.19 -5.94 -10.05
N TYR A 172 6.59 -6.02 -8.77
CA TYR A 172 5.70 -5.81 -7.63
C TYR A 172 5.07 -4.40 -7.62
N LEU A 173 5.88 -3.36 -7.86
CA LEU A 173 5.40 -1.97 -7.94
C LEU A 173 4.49 -1.74 -9.16
N ALA A 174 4.77 -2.38 -10.30
CA ALA A 174 3.88 -2.32 -11.45
C ALA A 174 2.49 -2.92 -11.16
N GLY A 175 2.44 -4.06 -10.47
CA GLY A 175 1.19 -4.66 -10.00
C GLY A 175 0.44 -3.76 -9.02
N LEU A 176 1.15 -3.22 -8.03
CA LEU A 176 0.59 -2.27 -7.06
C LEU A 176 0.03 -1.02 -7.75
N ARG A 177 0.76 -0.43 -8.70
CA ARG A 177 0.33 0.75 -9.45
C ARG A 177 -0.99 0.50 -10.17
N LYS A 178 -1.13 -0.64 -10.86
CA LYS A 178 -2.38 -1.00 -11.56
C LYS A 178 -3.58 -0.96 -10.60
N ILE A 179 -3.41 -1.55 -9.41
CA ILE A 179 -4.46 -1.60 -8.38
C ILE A 179 -4.77 -0.22 -7.81
N VAL A 180 -3.75 0.57 -7.45
CA VAL A 180 -3.92 1.92 -6.91
C VAL A 180 -4.67 2.81 -7.90
N VAL A 181 -4.27 2.79 -9.17
CA VAL A 181 -4.91 3.57 -10.24
C VAL A 181 -6.37 3.16 -10.42
N GLU A 182 -6.66 1.86 -10.48
CA GLU A 182 -8.03 1.35 -10.61
C GLU A 182 -8.93 1.82 -9.45
N ILE A 183 -8.44 1.75 -8.21
CA ILE A 183 -9.19 2.24 -7.04
C ILE A 183 -9.39 3.76 -7.12
N GLN A 184 -8.34 4.54 -7.43
CA GLN A 184 -8.43 6.00 -7.54
C GLN A 184 -9.42 6.44 -8.64
N GLN A 185 -9.41 5.76 -9.79
CA GLN A 185 -10.35 6.00 -10.88
C GLN A 185 -11.79 5.70 -10.44
N TYR A 186 -12.01 4.57 -9.76
CA TYR A 186 -13.33 4.22 -9.24
C TYR A 186 -13.85 5.26 -8.24
N TYR A 187 -13.03 5.73 -7.29
CA TYR A 187 -13.41 6.78 -6.34
C TYR A 187 -13.74 8.10 -7.04
N THR A 188 -12.90 8.50 -8.00
CA THR A 188 -13.09 9.73 -8.78
C THR A 188 -14.39 9.69 -9.58
N ALA A 189 -14.64 8.60 -10.31
CA ALA A 189 -15.85 8.42 -11.11
C ALA A 189 -17.13 8.43 -10.25
N ASN A 190 -17.04 7.95 -9.02
CA ASN A 190 -18.18 7.85 -8.10
C ASN A 190 -18.30 9.03 -7.13
N LYS A 191 -17.40 10.02 -7.20
CA LYS A 191 -17.36 11.21 -6.34
C LYS A 191 -17.29 10.85 -4.84
N LEU A 192 -16.42 9.90 -4.51
CA LEU A 192 -16.17 9.40 -3.14
C LEU A 192 -14.91 10.01 -2.52
#